data_AF-A0A7X3MSH8-F1
#
_entry.id   AF-A0A7X3MSH8-F1
#
_cell.length_a   1.000
_cell.length_b   1.000
_cell.length_c   1.000
_cell.angle_alpha   90.00
_cell.angle_beta   90.00
_cell.angle_gamma   90.00
#
_symmetry.space_group_name_H-M   'P 1'
#
loop_
_entity.id
_entity.type
_entity.pdbx_description
1 polymer ?
#
loop_
_entity_poly.entity_id
_entity_poly.type
_entity_poly.pdbx_seq_one_letter_code
_entity_poly.pdbx_strand_id
1 'polypeptide(L)'
;MLLKHPSLAEQTYAKEGGYEAMSDPQSPNDAARKADLQIRQELLETLGVPKGAATVARRPTPEGDLLVVRLTTSGLLPADQRPASFRGFPVTYQVVRPVRIGRL
;
A
#
# COMPACT_ATOMS: atom_id res chain seq x y z
N MET A 1 57.77 -4.45 -4.46
CA MET A 1 57.82 -5.17 -3.18
C MET A 1 57.11 -4.34 -2.13
N LEU A 2 56.32 -5.01 -1.29
CA LEU A 2 55.51 -4.52 -0.16
C LEU A 2 56.04 -3.28 0.57
N LEU A 3 55.18 -2.29 0.79
CA LEU A 3 55.09 -1.65 2.10
C LEU A 3 53.64 -1.64 2.60
N LYS A 4 53.47 -2.37 3.70
CA LYS A 4 52.30 -2.44 4.59
C LYS A 4 51.86 -1.04 5.00
N HIS A 5 50.56 -0.78 4.94
CA HIS A 5 49.93 0.14 5.88
C HIS A 5 48.83 -0.61 6.66
N PRO A 6 48.77 -0.40 7.98
CA PRO A 6 48.07 -1.27 8.92
C PRO A 6 46.55 -1.12 8.90
N SER A 7 45.89 -2.26 9.07
CA SER A 7 44.51 -2.37 9.55
C SER A 7 44.43 -1.85 10.98
N LEU A 8 43.55 -0.88 11.23
CA LEU A 8 43.02 -0.63 12.55
C LEU A 8 41.50 -0.47 12.43
N ALA A 9 40.81 -1.55 12.75
CA ALA A 9 39.46 -1.48 13.29
C ALA A 9 39.51 -0.69 14.61
N GLU A 10 38.34 -0.22 15.04
CA GLU A 10 38.06 0.59 16.23
C GLU A 10 38.05 2.10 16.02
N GLN A 11 36.86 2.60 15.68
CA GLN A 11 36.32 3.76 16.37
C GLN A 11 34.81 3.59 16.51
N THR A 12 34.45 2.90 17.59
CA THR A 12 33.15 2.97 18.28
C THR A 12 33.07 4.33 19.01
N TYR A 13 31.85 4.81 19.28
CA TYR A 13 31.45 6.10 19.90
C TYR A 13 31.36 7.28 18.91
N ALA A 14 30.31 8.09 18.86
CA ALA A 14 29.23 8.34 19.79
C ALA A 14 27.99 8.86 19.04
N LYS A 15 26.80 8.61 19.60
CA LYS A 15 25.65 9.52 19.47
C LYS A 15 26.15 10.95 19.75
N GLU A 16 25.78 11.93 18.93
CA GLU A 16 25.18 13.22 19.33
C GLU A 16 24.51 13.85 18.10
N GLY A 17 23.41 14.56 18.32
CA GLY A 17 22.47 14.97 17.28
C GLY A 17 23.00 16.04 16.34
N GLY A 18 22.53 15.97 15.10
CA GLY A 18 22.56 17.05 14.12
C GLY A 18 21.18 17.14 13.48
N TYR A 19 20.33 18.01 14.03
CA TYR A 19 19.10 18.49 13.43
C TYR A 19 19.45 19.43 12.27
N GLU A 20 20.02 18.92 11.20
CA GLU A 20 20.15 19.70 9.96
C GLU A 20 18.95 19.42 9.07
N ALA A 21 18.07 20.42 9.03
CA ALA A 21 17.03 20.58 8.04
C ALA A 21 17.65 20.61 6.63
N MET A 22 17.80 19.45 6.01
CA MET A 22 17.85 19.32 4.57
C MET A 22 16.47 18.85 4.13
N SER A 23 15.76 19.75 3.45
CA SER A 23 14.51 19.48 2.75
C SER A 23 14.60 18.15 2.01
N ASP A 24 13.93 17.11 2.52
CA ASP A 24 13.73 15.88 1.78
C ASP A 24 13.05 16.29 0.46
N PRO A 25 13.68 16.06 -0.71
CA PRO A 25 13.07 16.39 -1.98
C PRO A 25 11.89 15.43 -2.15
N GLN A 26 10.73 15.86 -1.64
CA GLN A 26 9.40 15.25 -1.73
C GLN A 26 9.44 13.94 -2.51
N SER A 27 9.81 12.85 -1.81
CA SER A 27 10.12 11.57 -2.43
C SER A 27 8.99 11.20 -3.41
N PRO A 28 9.27 10.86 -4.69
CA PRO A 28 8.23 10.52 -5.68
C PRO A 28 7.30 9.38 -5.22
N ASN A 29 7.75 8.62 -4.22
CA ASN A 29 6.99 7.62 -3.50
C ASN A 29 5.77 8.22 -2.75
N ASP A 30 5.84 9.44 -2.22
CA ASP A 30 4.77 10.05 -1.44
C ASP A 30 3.60 10.52 -2.32
N ALA A 31 3.90 11.15 -3.46
CA ALA A 31 2.91 11.55 -4.46
C ALA A 31 2.21 10.32 -5.06
N ALA A 32 2.98 9.28 -5.40
CA ALA A 32 2.43 8.02 -5.92
C ALA A 32 1.55 7.31 -4.88
N ARG A 33 1.95 7.28 -3.60
CA ARG A 33 1.15 6.71 -2.50
C ARG A 33 -0.14 7.49 -2.27
N LYS A 34 -0.10 8.83 -2.32
CA LYS A 34 -1.29 9.67 -2.19
C LYS A 34 -2.27 9.45 -3.33
N ALA A 35 -1.78 9.40 -4.57
CA ALA A 35 -2.61 9.12 -5.73
C ALA A 35 -3.25 7.71 -5.64
N ASP A 36 -2.48 6.71 -5.23
CA ASP A 36 -2.99 5.35 -5.00
C ASP A 36 -4.07 5.31 -3.90
N LEU A 37 -3.86 5.99 -2.78
CA LEU A 37 -4.86 6.09 -1.70
C LEU A 37 -6.14 6.76 -2.18
N GLN A 38 -6.04 7.84 -2.96
CA GLN A 38 -7.20 8.54 -3.53
C GLN A 38 -7.99 7.61 -4.45
N ILE A 39 -7.34 6.93 -5.40
CA ILE A 39 -8.01 5.99 -6.32
C ILE A 39 -8.73 4.89 -5.54
N ARG A 40 -8.09 4.35 -4.50
CA ARG A 40 -8.69 3.31 -3.65
C ARG A 40 -9.91 3.83 -2.88
N GLN A 41 -9.85 5.06 -2.38
CA GLN A 41 -10.94 5.70 -1.66
C GLN A 41 -12.12 6.01 -2.59
N GLU A 42 -11.87 6.62 -3.75
CA GLU A 42 -12.90 6.90 -4.75
C GLU A 42 -13.62 5.63 -5.21
N LEU A 43 -12.89 4.51 -5.38
CA LEU A 43 -13.52 3.23 -5.73
C LEU A 43 -14.43 2.73 -4.61
N LEU A 44 -14.02 2.82 -3.34
CA LEU A 44 -14.88 2.44 -2.21
C LEU A 44 -16.15 3.30 -2.12
N GLU A 45 -16.01 4.60 -2.37
CA GLU A 45 -17.15 5.53 -2.38
C GLU A 45 -18.11 5.25 -3.53
N THR A 46 -17.57 4.98 -4.73
CA THR A 46 -18.36 4.59 -5.92
C THR A 46 -19.16 3.32 -5.68
N LEU A 47 -18.58 2.36 -4.95
CA LEU A 47 -19.25 1.10 -4.61
C LEU A 47 -20.35 1.27 -3.54
N GLY A 48 -20.41 2.41 -2.84
CA GLY A 48 -21.47 2.71 -1.87
C GLY A 48 -21.59 1.74 -0.69
N VAL A 49 -20.54 0.95 -0.43
CA VAL A 49 -20.53 -0.09 0.58
C VAL A 49 -20.30 0.47 1.98
N PRO A 50 -20.86 -0.16 3.04
CA PRO A 50 -20.64 0.29 4.40
C PRO A 50 -19.16 0.24 4.78
N LYS A 51 -18.75 1.17 5.65
CA LYS A 51 -17.36 1.24 6.14
C LYS A 51 -16.94 -0.11 6.74
N GLY A 52 -15.78 -0.60 6.33
CA GLY A 52 -15.25 -1.90 6.76
C GLY A 52 -15.87 -3.12 6.06
N ALA A 53 -16.91 -2.95 5.25
CA ALA A 53 -17.48 -4.04 4.46
C ALA A 53 -16.71 -4.32 3.17
N ALA A 54 -15.84 -3.39 2.74
CA ALA A 54 -14.93 -3.57 1.63
C ALA A 54 -13.55 -2.97 1.91
N THR A 55 -12.53 -3.52 1.27
CA THR A 55 -11.18 -2.95 1.22
C THR A 55 -10.64 -3.04 -0.21
N VAL A 56 -9.86 -2.06 -0.62
CA VAL A 56 -9.22 -2.04 -1.95
C VAL A 56 -7.71 -2.11 -1.78
N ALA A 57 -7.06 -2.96 -2.57
CA ALA A 57 -5.62 -3.04 -2.66
C ALA A 57 -5.18 -3.03 -4.12
N ARG A 58 -4.20 -2.20 -4.45
CA ARG A 58 -3.51 -2.28 -5.74
C ARG A 58 -2.49 -3.41 -5.70
N ARG A 59 -2.46 -4.22 -6.75
CA ARG A 59 -1.52 -5.33 -6.92
C ARG A 59 -0.79 -5.19 -8.25
N PRO A 60 0.54 -5.14 -8.25
CA PRO A 60 1.30 -5.22 -9.48
C PRO A 60 1.21 -6.66 -10.01
N THR A 61 0.93 -6.81 -11.30
CA THR A 61 1.00 -8.09 -12.02
C THR A 61 1.83 -7.95 -13.28
N PRO A 62 2.28 -9.06 -13.90
CA PRO A 62 3.07 -9.01 -15.13
C PRO A 62 2.39 -8.28 -16.29
N GLU A 63 1.05 -8.25 -16.31
CA GLU A 63 0.23 -7.59 -17.34
C GLU A 63 -0.04 -6.11 -17.01
N GLY A 64 0.28 -5.66 -15.79
CA GLY A 64 0.01 -4.32 -15.29
C GLY A 64 -0.51 -4.31 -13.85
N ASP A 65 -0.78 -3.11 -13.34
CA ASP A 65 -1.41 -2.96 -12.02
C ASP A 65 -2.91 -3.28 -12.07
N LEU A 66 -3.43 -3.97 -11.06
CA LEU A 66 -4.86 -4.23 -10.89
C LEU A 66 -5.35 -3.89 -9.50
N LEU A 67 -6.64 -3.55 -9.40
CA LEU A 67 -7.31 -3.22 -8.15
C LEU A 67 -8.07 -4.45 -7.65
N VAL A 68 -7.70 -4.95 -6.47
CA VAL A 68 -8.41 -6.04 -5.79
C VAL A 68 -9.35 -5.45 -4.76
N VAL A 69 -10.64 -5.60 -4.98
CA VAL A 69 -11.70 -5.25 -4.02
C VAL A 69 -12.05 -6.47 -3.21
N ARG A 70 -11.74 -6.45 -1.92
CA ARG A 70 -12.14 -7.50 -0.98
C ARG A 70 -13.43 -7.08 -0.29
N LEU A 71 -14.51 -7.78 -0.57
CA LEU A 71 -15.83 -7.58 0.01
C LEU A 71 -16.07 -8.60 1.13
N THR A 72 -16.62 -8.15 2.25
CA THR A 72 -17.20 -9.05 3.25
C THR A 72 -18.59 -9.49 2.80
N THR A 73 -19.16 -10.49 3.47
CA THR A 73 -20.53 -10.94 3.21
C THR A 73 -21.57 -9.82 3.39
N SER A 74 -21.33 -8.86 4.28
CA SER A 74 -22.20 -7.70 4.50
C SER A 74 -22.08 -6.62 3.43
N GLY A 75 -21.07 -6.72 2.55
CA GLY A 75 -20.79 -5.79 1.45
C GLY A 75 -20.91 -6.44 0.07
N LEU A 76 -21.63 -7.56 -0.04
CA LEU A 76 -21.89 -8.23 -1.31
C LEU A 76 -22.74 -7.34 -2.21
N LEU A 77 -22.15 -6.92 -3.34
CA LEU A 77 -22.81 -6.12 -4.36
C LEU A 77 -23.29 -7.00 -5.52
N PRO A 78 -24.42 -6.66 -6.16
CA PRO A 78 -24.86 -7.33 -7.39
C PRO A 78 -23.85 -7.11 -8.52
N ALA A 79 -23.86 -8.03 -9.51
CA ALA A 79 -22.91 -7.99 -10.63
C ALA A 79 -22.91 -6.67 -11.40
N ASP A 80 -24.09 -6.07 -11.55
CA ASP A 80 -24.29 -4.81 -12.27
C ASP A 80 -23.60 -3.61 -11.60
N GLN A 81 -23.40 -3.64 -10.28
CA GLN A 81 -22.75 -2.58 -9.51
C GLN A 81 -21.24 -2.76 -9.36
N ARG A 82 -20.67 -3.78 -10.01
CA ARG A 82 -19.24 -4.13 -9.91
C ARG A 82 -18.53 -3.76 -11.21
N PRO A 83 -17.98 -2.54 -11.35
CA PRO A 83 -17.22 -2.17 -12.53
C PRO A 83 -16.04 -3.13 -12.75
N ALA A 84 -15.89 -3.64 -13.97
CA ALA A 84 -14.75 -4.48 -14.33
C ALA A 84 -13.44 -3.69 -14.43
N SER A 85 -13.52 -2.36 -14.55
CA SER A 85 -12.38 -1.46 -14.62
C SER A 85 -12.71 -0.10 -13.98
N PHE A 86 -11.71 0.52 -13.35
CA PHE A 86 -11.85 1.81 -12.67
C PHE A 86 -10.62 2.67 -12.92
N ARG A 87 -10.82 3.90 -13.45
CA ARG A 87 -9.73 4.83 -13.81
C ARG A 87 -8.63 4.20 -14.69
N GLY A 88 -8.99 3.25 -15.55
CA GLY A 88 -8.06 2.53 -16.44
C GLY A 88 -7.39 1.30 -15.81
N PHE A 89 -7.63 1.01 -14.53
CA PHE A 89 -7.15 -0.21 -13.89
C PHE A 89 -8.20 -1.33 -13.95
N PRO A 90 -7.83 -2.57 -14.28
CA PRO A 90 -8.72 -3.71 -14.12
C PRO A 90 -9.08 -3.92 -12.64
N VAL A 91 -10.34 -4.27 -12.37
CA VAL A 91 -10.87 -4.45 -11.01
C VAL A 91 -11.34 -5.88 -10.81
N THR A 92 -10.86 -6.53 -9.75
CA THR A 92 -11.22 -7.90 -9.39
C THR A 92 -11.86 -7.93 -8.00
N TYR A 93 -12.95 -8.68 -7.85
CA TYR A 93 -13.69 -8.79 -6.59
C TYR A 93 -13.43 -10.12 -5.91
N GLN A 94 -13.08 -10.07 -4.63
CA GLN A 94 -12.90 -11.24 -3.77
C GLN A 94 -13.83 -11.15 -2.58
N VAL A 95 -14.63 -12.18 -2.34
CA VAL A 95 -15.45 -12.26 -1.13
C VAL A 95 -14.60 -12.88 -0.02
N VAL A 96 -14.31 -12.12 1.03
CA VAL A 96 -13.60 -12.59 2.21
C VAL A 96 -14.59 -12.92 3.33
N ARG A 97 -14.38 -14.06 3.99
CA ARG A 97 -15.16 -14.39 5.19
C ARG A 97 -14.63 -13.56 6.36
N PRO A 98 -15.51 -12.95 7.18
CA PRO A 98 -15.06 -12.28 8.40
C PRO A 98 -14.37 -13.30 9.31
N VAL A 99 -13.16 -12.97 9.75
CA VAL A 99 -12.46 -13.77 10.76
C VAL A 99 -13.22 -13.59 12.06
N ARG A 100 -14.01 -14.60 12.45
CA ARG A 100 -14.54 -14.68 13.81
C ARG A 100 -13.35 -14.98 14.72
N ILE A 101 -12.75 -13.95 15.29
CA ILE A 101 -11.86 -14.15 16.44
C ILE A 101 -12.77 -14.61 17.58
N GLY A 102 -12.88 -15.92 17.73
CA GLY A 102 -13.57 -16.54 18.85
C GLY A 102 -12.85 -16.14 20.13
N ARG A 103 -13.61 -15.59 21.08
CA ARG A 103 -13.21 -15.44 22.48
C ARG A 103 -12.67 -16.80 22.95
N LEU A 104 -11.41 -16.82 23.36
CA LEU A 104 -10.89 -17.79 24.33
C LEU A 104 -11.02 -17.14 25.71
#